data_AF-F6JVG8-F1
#
_entry.id   AF-F6JVG8-F1
#
_cell.length_a   1.000
_cell.length_b   1.000
_cell.length_c   1.000
_cell.angle_alpha   90.00
_cell.angle_beta   90.00
_cell.angle_gamma   90.00
#
_symmetry.space_group_name_H-M   'P 1'
#
loop_
_entity.id
_entity.type
_entity.pdbx_description
1 polymer ?
#
loop_
_entity_poly.entity_id
_entity_poly.type
_entity_poly.pdbx_seq_one_letter_code
_entity_poly.pdbx_strand_id
1 'polypeptide(L)'
;DGKYMFATDVGNSRAAVVDLKTFTTKDIIKVPNTAGPHCAAFVTENTEYMFLPTRFAVPVGQKYESLDNFSKEYRGVMSAVTFDEKNQKLGIAYQVALPPWSYDLSDAGKKSSADWAVMTTYNTEEATTNLEINASQADRDYIVLFNWKELAKMVKEGKYEEVDGQKMIYPEKQKGGIYLVPVAKSPHGVDVTPDGKQFIASGKLAPTMTVFSFEKAFKAIENKDFAGERNGIPIINYKSVMEREVNPENALGPLHTQFDDKGMAYTTMFISSEIVKWDPKTGETLDRVPVQYSPGHSVAAEGDTVAPDGKWLIALNKIAKDSYLSVGPSHPESMQLIDISGKMKVIQSSPVDPEPHYAQMIKADKIKTINVYPKDEKNKEAVYKQSDAKIVRNGNKVDVYGIAMRSKFIFDAKAKRPDVIEVNEGDHVTIHLTNIDFDEDITHGFAINSYNLNMEVQP
;
A
#
# COMPACT_ATOMS: atom_id res chain seq x y z
N ASP A 1 -4.22 -1.41 14.18
CA ASP A 1 -4.82 -2.02 15.39
C ASP A 1 -4.82 -3.56 15.36
N GLY A 2 -4.24 -4.21 14.35
CA GLY A 2 -4.13 -5.66 14.26
C GLY A 2 -5.37 -6.37 13.70
N LYS A 3 -6.38 -5.63 13.21
CA LYS A 3 -7.58 -6.21 12.61
C LYS A 3 -7.47 -6.45 11.11
N TYR A 4 -6.95 -5.47 10.38
CA TYR A 4 -6.90 -5.51 8.91
C TYR A 4 -5.54 -5.06 8.39
N MET A 5 -5.21 -5.54 7.19
CA MET A 5 -4.08 -5.08 6.38
C MET A 5 -4.61 -4.67 5.01
N PHE A 6 -4.08 -3.56 4.48
CA PHE A 6 -4.45 -3.04 3.17
C PHE A 6 -3.30 -3.24 2.19
N ALA A 7 -3.65 -3.48 0.93
CA ALA A 7 -2.68 -3.65 -0.15
C ALA A 7 -3.17 -2.99 -1.44
N THR A 8 -2.24 -2.59 -2.29
CA THR A 8 -2.52 -2.07 -3.62
C THR A 8 -2.05 -3.06 -4.68
N ASP A 9 -2.70 -3.00 -5.84
CA ASP A 9 -2.24 -3.64 -7.05
C ASP A 9 -1.95 -2.58 -8.10
N VAL A 10 -0.65 -2.34 -8.31
CA VAL A 10 -0.13 -1.40 -9.30
C VAL A 10 -0.48 -1.84 -10.72
N GLY A 11 -0.45 -3.15 -11.00
CA GLY A 11 -0.62 -3.68 -12.35
C GLY A 11 -2.03 -3.53 -12.90
N ASN A 12 -3.06 -3.57 -12.03
CA ASN A 12 -4.46 -3.54 -12.46
C ASN A 12 -5.30 -2.44 -11.79
N SER A 13 -4.67 -1.49 -11.11
CA SER A 13 -5.33 -0.38 -10.40
C SER A 13 -6.37 -0.85 -9.39
N ARG A 14 -5.96 -1.70 -8.44
CA ARG A 14 -6.86 -2.22 -7.39
C ARG A 14 -6.36 -1.91 -5.99
N ALA A 15 -7.29 -1.99 -5.05
CA ALA A 15 -7.02 -2.03 -3.63
C ALA A 15 -7.65 -3.29 -3.02
N ALA A 16 -7.03 -3.85 -2.00
CA ALA A 16 -7.50 -5.01 -1.28
C ALA A 16 -7.42 -4.80 0.22
N VAL A 17 -8.31 -5.48 0.95
CA VAL A 17 -8.28 -5.56 2.42
C VAL A 17 -8.23 -7.02 2.85
N VAL A 18 -7.30 -7.32 3.74
CA VAL A 18 -7.07 -8.64 4.34
C VAL A 18 -7.48 -8.56 5.81
N ASP A 19 -8.30 -9.50 6.26
CA ASP A 19 -8.62 -9.68 7.68
C ASP A 19 -7.50 -10.46 8.37
N LEU A 20 -6.86 -9.86 9.37
CA LEU A 20 -5.76 -10.49 10.11
C LEU A 20 -6.25 -11.52 11.14
N LYS A 21 -7.56 -11.64 11.36
CA LYS A 21 -8.14 -12.73 12.15
C LYS A 21 -8.06 -14.07 11.43
N THR A 22 -8.22 -14.05 10.10
CA THR A 22 -8.26 -15.26 9.25
C THR A 22 -7.17 -15.28 8.18
N PHE A 23 -6.41 -14.20 8.01
CA PHE A 23 -5.44 -13.99 6.93
C PHE A 23 -6.03 -14.19 5.52
N THR A 24 -7.28 -13.79 5.32
CA THR A 24 -7.98 -13.89 4.03
C THR A 24 -8.38 -12.51 3.51
N THR A 25 -8.25 -12.30 2.20
CA THR A 25 -8.80 -11.12 1.52
C THR A 25 -10.33 -11.07 1.66
N LYS A 26 -10.88 -9.96 2.15
CA LYS A 26 -12.34 -9.76 2.32
C LYS A 26 -12.97 -8.99 1.16
N ASP A 27 -12.22 -8.08 0.57
CA ASP A 27 -12.70 -7.31 -0.57
C ASP A 27 -11.54 -6.85 -1.46
N ILE A 28 -11.84 -6.72 -2.75
CA ILE A 28 -10.97 -6.13 -3.76
C ILE A 28 -11.81 -5.15 -4.56
N ILE A 29 -11.35 -3.91 -4.69
CA ILE A 29 -12.01 -2.88 -5.49
C ILE A 29 -11.09 -2.45 -6.64
N LYS A 30 -11.68 -2.23 -7.83
CA LYS A 30 -11.02 -1.51 -8.92
C LYS A 30 -11.14 -0.01 -8.68
N VAL A 31 -10.02 0.71 -8.77
CA VAL A 31 -9.98 2.17 -8.60
C VAL A 31 -10.12 2.83 -9.98
N PRO A 32 -11.26 3.45 -10.31
CA PRO A 32 -11.47 4.15 -11.58
C PRO A 32 -10.58 5.39 -11.68
N ASN A 33 -10.42 5.91 -12.90
CA ASN A 33 -9.60 7.10 -13.20
C ASN A 33 -8.12 7.01 -12.76
N THR A 34 -7.65 5.85 -12.31
CA THR A 34 -6.31 5.64 -11.75
C THR A 34 -5.54 4.58 -12.56
N ALA A 35 -4.25 4.82 -12.79
CA ALA A 35 -3.31 3.85 -13.34
C ALA A 35 -2.05 3.78 -12.45
N GLY A 36 -1.75 2.56 -12.00
CA GLY A 36 -0.62 2.30 -11.12
C GLY A 36 -0.73 3.02 -9.77
N PRO A 37 -1.70 2.68 -8.89
CA PRO A 37 -1.75 3.20 -7.53
C PRO A 37 -0.52 2.72 -6.75
N HIS A 38 0.56 3.49 -6.84
CA HIS A 38 1.90 3.06 -6.45
C HIS A 38 2.22 3.36 -5.00
N CYS A 39 1.72 4.48 -4.46
CA CYS A 39 1.87 4.75 -3.04
C CYS A 39 1.39 3.52 -2.27
N ALA A 40 2.19 3.08 -1.30
CA ALA A 40 1.77 1.99 -0.44
C ALA A 40 0.45 2.37 0.25
N ALA A 41 -0.23 1.36 0.79
CA ALA A 41 -1.56 1.49 1.38
C ALA A 41 -1.56 2.22 2.75
N PHE A 42 -0.99 3.43 2.82
CA PHE A 42 -0.97 4.24 4.03
C PHE A 42 -2.38 4.75 4.33
N VAL A 43 -2.82 4.47 5.55
CA VAL A 43 -4.13 4.85 6.05
C VAL A 43 -4.01 6.06 6.98
N THR A 44 -5.06 6.88 7.04
CA THR A 44 -5.17 7.94 8.05
C THR A 44 -5.10 7.34 9.46
N GLU A 45 -4.76 8.15 10.48
CA GLU A 45 -4.63 7.68 11.86
C GLU A 45 -5.88 6.92 12.39
N ASN A 46 -7.06 7.26 11.87
CA ASN A 46 -8.34 6.63 12.16
C ASN A 46 -8.79 5.56 11.15
N THR A 47 -7.96 5.20 10.16
CA THR A 47 -8.26 4.26 9.07
C THR A 47 -9.49 4.64 8.25
N GLU A 48 -9.86 5.92 8.24
CA GLU A 48 -11.01 6.42 7.47
C GLU A 48 -10.71 6.45 5.97
N TYR A 49 -9.49 6.83 5.60
CA TYR A 49 -9.05 6.91 4.21
C TYR A 49 -7.71 6.22 3.98
N MET A 50 -7.61 5.62 2.80
CA MET A 50 -6.36 5.29 2.14
C MET A 50 -6.27 6.13 0.86
N PHE A 51 -5.16 6.84 0.66
CA PHE A 51 -4.97 7.71 -0.50
C PHE A 51 -4.17 7.01 -1.59
N LEU A 52 -4.81 6.77 -2.73
CA LEU A 52 -4.23 6.03 -3.86
C LEU A 52 -4.10 6.93 -5.09
N PRO A 53 -2.92 7.55 -5.29
CA PRO A 53 -2.64 8.36 -6.46
C PRO A 53 -2.08 7.56 -7.62
N THR A 54 -2.32 8.05 -8.83
CA THR A 54 -1.72 7.53 -10.07
C THR A 54 -0.20 7.65 -10.08
N ARG A 55 0.53 6.58 -10.37
CA ARG A 55 1.92 6.70 -10.84
C ARG A 55 1.99 7.13 -12.31
N PHE A 56 1.01 6.68 -13.08
CA PHE A 56 0.90 6.94 -14.51
C PHE A 56 -0.35 7.78 -14.76
N ALA A 57 -0.16 9.02 -15.19
CA ALA A 57 -1.28 9.87 -15.55
C ALA A 57 -2.09 9.24 -16.69
N VAL A 58 -3.40 9.41 -16.66
CA VAL A 58 -4.33 8.89 -17.68
C VAL A 58 -5.33 9.96 -18.09
N PRO A 59 -5.88 9.90 -19.32
CA PRO A 59 -7.00 10.73 -19.69
C PRO A 59 -8.21 10.43 -18.80
N VAL A 60 -8.80 11.47 -18.24
CA VAL A 60 -10.00 11.34 -17.41
C VAL A 60 -11.13 10.75 -18.24
N GLY A 61 -11.85 9.75 -17.73
CA GLY A 61 -12.88 9.03 -18.50
C GLY A 61 -12.38 7.82 -19.29
N GLN A 62 -11.11 7.42 -19.13
CA GLN A 62 -10.47 6.29 -19.84
C GLN A 62 -10.61 6.34 -21.38
N LYS A 63 -10.61 7.57 -21.93
CA LYS A 63 -10.65 7.77 -23.38
C LYS A 63 -9.24 7.67 -23.95
N TYR A 64 -9.15 7.30 -25.23
CA TYR A 64 -7.89 7.45 -25.97
C TYR A 64 -7.58 8.94 -26.12
N GLU A 65 -6.31 9.30 -25.95
CA GLU A 65 -5.79 10.62 -26.29
C GLU A 65 -4.33 10.54 -26.75
N SER A 66 -3.88 11.50 -27.56
CA SER A 66 -2.48 11.57 -27.99
C SER A 66 -1.58 12.02 -26.84
N LEU A 67 -0.36 11.47 -26.76
CA LEU A 67 0.67 11.97 -25.85
C LEU A 67 1.11 13.40 -26.19
N ASP A 68 0.86 13.89 -27.40
CA ASP A 68 1.08 15.31 -27.75
C ASP A 68 0.19 16.26 -26.92
N ASN A 69 -0.89 15.73 -26.37
CA ASN A 69 -1.83 16.45 -25.51
C ASN A 69 -1.67 16.10 -24.03
N PHE A 70 -0.56 15.46 -23.63
CA PHE A 70 -0.34 14.94 -22.27
C PHE A 70 -0.60 15.98 -21.17
N SER A 71 0.05 17.14 -21.23
CA SER A 71 -0.13 18.24 -20.25
C SER A 71 -1.57 18.78 -20.16
N LYS A 72 -2.39 18.58 -21.19
CA LYS A 72 -3.75 19.15 -21.28
C LYS A 72 -4.81 18.16 -20.84
N GLU A 73 -4.76 16.96 -21.41
CA GLU A 73 -5.84 15.96 -21.36
C GLU A 73 -5.60 14.86 -20.33
N TYR A 74 -4.34 14.63 -19.95
CA TYR A 74 -4.01 13.64 -18.92
C TYR A 74 -4.10 14.29 -17.54
N ARG A 75 -4.45 13.47 -16.55
CA ARG A 75 -4.44 13.88 -15.15
C ARG A 75 -3.80 12.80 -14.30
N GLY A 76 -3.10 13.25 -13.27
CA GLY A 76 -2.89 12.42 -12.10
C GLY A 76 -4.19 12.41 -11.30
N VAL A 77 -4.52 11.29 -10.68
CA VAL A 77 -5.74 11.19 -9.87
C VAL A 77 -5.40 10.58 -8.53
N MET A 78 -5.67 11.31 -7.45
CA MET A 78 -5.62 10.80 -6.08
C MET A 78 -7.02 10.35 -5.66
N SER A 79 -7.18 9.06 -5.38
CA SER A 79 -8.43 8.48 -4.90
C SER A 79 -8.43 8.35 -3.37
N ALA A 80 -9.45 8.88 -2.69
CA ALA A 80 -9.68 8.64 -1.28
C ALA A 80 -10.57 7.38 -1.11
N VAL A 81 -9.92 6.24 -0.88
CA VAL A 81 -10.57 4.93 -0.66
C VAL A 81 -10.99 4.81 0.79
N THR A 82 -12.21 4.38 1.04
CA THR A 82 -12.75 4.11 2.38
C THR A 82 -12.86 2.62 2.65
N PHE A 83 -12.90 2.27 3.93
CA PHE A 83 -13.19 0.91 4.37
C PHE A 83 -14.37 0.91 5.36
N ASP A 84 -15.47 0.29 4.96
CA ASP A 84 -16.59 -0.01 5.86
C ASP A 84 -16.26 -1.30 6.63
N GLU A 85 -15.72 -1.15 7.83
CA GLU A 85 -15.35 -2.27 8.70
C GLU A 85 -16.53 -3.20 9.00
N LYS A 86 -17.76 -2.66 9.12
CA LYS A 86 -18.94 -3.45 9.48
C LYS A 86 -19.33 -4.41 8.36
N ASN A 87 -19.27 -3.93 7.12
CA ASN A 87 -19.61 -4.73 5.94
C ASN A 87 -18.38 -5.36 5.28
N GLN A 88 -17.18 -5.07 5.77
CA GLN A 88 -15.90 -5.47 5.21
C GLN A 88 -15.78 -5.12 3.72
N LYS A 89 -16.22 -3.91 3.35
CA LYS A 89 -16.24 -3.44 1.96
C LYS A 89 -15.41 -2.18 1.75
N LEU A 90 -14.65 -2.18 0.67
CA LEU A 90 -13.95 -1.00 0.19
C LEU A 90 -14.91 -0.12 -0.62
N GLY A 91 -14.67 1.19 -0.58
CA GLY A 91 -15.43 2.17 -1.33
C GLY A 91 -14.56 3.35 -1.75
N ILE A 92 -15.14 4.26 -2.54
CA ILE A 92 -14.47 5.50 -2.96
C ILE A 92 -15.31 6.66 -2.48
N ALA A 93 -14.73 7.52 -1.65
CA ALA A 93 -15.43 8.70 -1.14
C ALA A 93 -15.38 9.86 -2.14
N TYR A 94 -14.20 10.12 -2.69
CA TYR A 94 -13.94 11.16 -3.67
C TYR A 94 -12.60 10.95 -4.35
N GLN A 95 -12.36 11.73 -5.41
CA GLN A 95 -11.09 11.79 -6.13
C GLN A 95 -10.65 13.25 -6.29
N VAL A 96 -9.36 13.46 -6.50
CA VAL A 96 -8.78 14.77 -6.84
C VAL A 96 -8.02 14.63 -8.15
N ALA A 97 -8.41 15.43 -9.15
CA ALA A 97 -7.70 15.55 -10.43
C ALA A 97 -6.49 16.47 -10.25
N LEU A 98 -5.32 15.86 -10.12
CA LEU A 98 -4.05 16.53 -9.99
C LEU A 98 -3.37 16.67 -11.38
N PRO A 99 -2.32 17.49 -11.49
CA PRO A 99 -1.53 17.58 -12.71
C PRO A 99 -1.01 16.22 -13.20
N PRO A 100 -0.69 16.05 -14.49
CA PRO A 100 -0.25 14.77 -15.05
C PRO A 100 1.21 14.44 -14.69
N TRP A 101 1.53 14.46 -13.40
CA TRP A 101 2.84 14.06 -12.87
C TRP A 101 2.81 12.59 -12.46
N SER A 102 3.98 12.05 -12.13
CA SER A 102 4.08 10.74 -11.50
C SER A 102 4.10 10.88 -9.99
N TYR A 103 3.08 10.35 -9.33
CA TYR A 103 2.99 10.34 -7.88
C TYR A 103 3.60 9.05 -7.34
N ASP A 104 4.48 9.17 -6.34
CA ASP A 104 5.36 8.09 -5.94
C ASP A 104 4.93 7.44 -4.64
N LEU A 105 5.21 8.09 -3.51
CA LEU A 105 4.90 7.62 -2.16
C LEU A 105 4.04 8.63 -1.41
N SER A 106 3.32 8.16 -0.40
CA SER A 106 2.51 9.00 0.47
C SER A 106 2.69 8.59 1.93
N ASP A 107 2.31 9.46 2.86
CA ASP A 107 2.09 9.11 4.25
C ASP A 107 1.02 10.03 4.83
N ALA A 108 0.26 9.51 5.78
CA ALA A 108 -0.75 10.27 6.51
C ALA A 108 -0.09 10.99 7.69
N GLY A 109 -0.60 12.19 7.96
CA GLY A 109 -0.25 12.93 9.16
C GLY A 109 -0.70 12.19 10.42
N LYS A 110 -0.03 12.52 11.53
CA LYS A 110 -0.18 11.87 12.84
C LYS A 110 -0.38 12.95 13.90
N LYS A 111 -1.14 12.70 14.97
CA LYS A 111 -1.33 13.65 16.09
C LYS A 111 -1.74 15.05 15.61
N SER A 112 -0.89 16.07 15.77
CA SER A 112 -1.20 17.45 15.35
C SER A 112 -1.37 17.63 13.84
N SER A 113 -0.86 16.70 13.03
CA SER A 113 -1.02 16.70 11.57
C SER A 113 -2.06 15.70 11.09
N ALA A 114 -2.83 15.04 11.97
CA ALA A 114 -3.75 13.94 11.62
C ALA A 114 -4.74 14.25 10.47
N ASP A 115 -5.10 15.52 10.29
CA ASP A 115 -6.03 15.99 9.25
C ASP A 115 -5.35 16.23 7.90
N TRP A 116 -4.05 16.00 7.80
CA TRP A 116 -3.21 16.23 6.64
C TRP A 116 -2.56 14.95 6.15
N ALA A 117 -2.13 14.94 4.90
CA ALA A 117 -1.30 13.91 4.32
C ALA A 117 -0.35 14.53 3.29
N VAL A 118 0.69 13.77 2.95
CA VAL A 118 1.76 14.19 2.04
C VAL A 118 1.97 13.13 0.97
N MET A 119 2.40 13.57 -0.20
CA MET A 119 2.67 12.69 -1.34
C MET A 119 3.79 13.27 -2.21
N THR A 120 4.79 12.47 -2.52
CA THR A 120 5.89 12.87 -3.41
C THR A 120 5.50 12.74 -4.87
N THR A 121 6.18 13.54 -5.69
CA THR A 121 6.06 13.48 -7.14
C THR A 121 7.45 13.37 -7.75
N TYR A 122 7.56 12.62 -8.84
CA TYR A 122 8.64 12.75 -9.81
C TYR A 122 8.03 13.05 -11.18
N ASN A 123 8.84 13.49 -12.15
CA ASN A 123 8.35 13.88 -13.47
C ASN A 123 7.39 15.08 -13.44
N THR A 124 7.69 16.12 -12.64
CA THR A 124 6.94 17.37 -12.72
C THR A 124 7.20 18.13 -14.02
N GLU A 125 8.12 17.66 -14.85
CA GLU A 125 8.38 18.11 -16.22
C GLU A 125 7.33 17.61 -17.22
N GLU A 126 6.47 16.67 -16.82
CA GLU A 126 5.42 16.09 -17.65
C GLU A 126 6.01 15.38 -18.90
N ALA A 127 7.19 14.78 -18.74
CA ALA A 127 7.86 14.05 -19.81
C ALA A 127 7.11 12.76 -20.13
N THR A 128 7.09 12.39 -21.43
CA THR A 128 6.38 11.21 -21.95
C THR A 128 7.31 10.18 -22.61
N THR A 129 8.61 10.47 -22.68
CA THR A 129 9.62 9.58 -23.27
C THR A 129 10.99 9.82 -22.63
N ASN A 130 11.87 8.81 -22.65
CA ASN A 130 13.21 8.84 -22.07
C ASN A 130 13.21 9.45 -20.67
N LEU A 131 12.36 8.90 -19.80
CA LEU A 131 12.06 9.51 -18.50
C LEU A 131 13.31 9.63 -17.62
N GLU A 132 14.29 8.73 -17.76
CA GLU A 132 15.56 8.79 -17.02
C GLU A 132 16.34 10.10 -17.28
N ILE A 133 16.09 10.73 -18.43
CA ILE A 133 16.69 12.00 -18.82
C ILE A 133 15.69 13.12 -18.58
N ASN A 134 14.45 12.98 -19.05
CA ASN A 134 13.53 14.10 -19.21
C ASN A 134 12.69 14.40 -17.95
N ALA A 135 12.47 13.42 -17.05
CA ALA A 135 11.64 13.56 -15.85
C ALA A 135 12.41 14.07 -14.60
N SER A 136 13.65 14.53 -14.82
CA SER A 136 14.57 14.97 -13.77
C SER A 136 15.42 16.13 -14.27
N GLN A 137 14.84 17.04 -15.05
CA GLN A 137 15.49 18.26 -15.52
C GLN A 137 15.38 19.38 -14.49
N ALA A 138 14.26 19.49 -13.79
CA ALA A 138 14.07 20.47 -12.72
C ALA A 138 14.99 20.18 -11.53
N ASP A 139 15.45 21.22 -10.83
CA ASP A 139 16.20 21.07 -9.59
C ASP A 139 15.32 20.58 -8.43
N ARG A 140 14.02 20.88 -8.50
CA ARG A 140 13.03 20.51 -7.51
C ARG A 140 11.73 20.07 -8.19
N ASP A 141 11.20 18.96 -7.69
CA ASP A 141 9.82 18.54 -7.87
C ASP A 141 8.98 19.05 -6.68
N TYR A 142 7.80 18.47 -6.46
CA TYR A 142 6.91 18.85 -5.36
C TYR A 142 6.55 17.67 -4.45
N ILE A 143 6.25 18.00 -3.20
CA ILE A 143 5.37 17.21 -2.34
C ILE A 143 4.00 17.87 -2.41
N VAL A 144 2.97 17.10 -2.68
CA VAL A 144 1.58 17.52 -2.48
C VAL A 144 1.25 17.38 -1.01
N LEU A 145 1.04 18.51 -0.34
CA LEU A 145 0.54 18.59 1.04
C LEU A 145 -0.95 18.89 0.99
N PHE A 146 -1.78 18.03 1.57
CA PHE A 146 -3.24 18.19 1.49
C PHE A 146 -3.96 17.91 2.79
N ASN A 147 -5.04 18.66 3.05
CA ASN A 147 -5.94 18.49 4.18
C ASN A 147 -7.16 17.67 3.73
N TRP A 148 -7.19 16.40 4.09
CA TRP A 148 -8.22 15.48 3.62
C TRP A 148 -9.60 15.76 4.25
N LYS A 149 -9.66 16.40 5.43
CA LYS A 149 -10.94 16.84 6.02
C LYS A 149 -11.54 18.01 5.26
N GLU A 150 -10.72 18.95 4.81
CA GLU A 150 -11.15 20.07 3.99
C GLU A 150 -11.67 19.58 2.63
N LEU A 151 -10.97 18.63 1.99
CA LEU A 151 -11.43 17.99 0.76
C LEU A 151 -12.75 17.24 0.96
N ALA A 152 -12.88 16.46 2.03
CA ALA A 152 -14.14 15.79 2.37
C ALA A 152 -15.28 16.79 2.64
N LYS A 153 -14.97 17.96 3.23
CA LYS A 153 -15.93 19.06 3.42
C LYS A 153 -16.35 19.67 2.08
N MET A 154 -15.42 19.90 1.14
CA MET A 154 -15.76 20.37 -0.21
C MET A 154 -16.75 19.43 -0.90
N VAL A 155 -16.54 18.12 -0.77
CA VAL A 155 -17.44 17.11 -1.33
C VAL A 155 -18.84 17.20 -0.71
N LYS A 156 -18.93 17.36 0.62
CA LYS A 156 -20.22 17.56 1.31
C LYS A 156 -20.93 18.84 0.89
N GLU A 157 -20.19 19.87 0.53
CA GLU A 157 -20.72 21.16 0.03
C GLU A 157 -21.07 21.15 -1.46
N GLY A 158 -20.93 20.01 -2.16
CA GLY A 158 -21.21 19.91 -3.59
C GLY A 158 -20.14 20.54 -4.49
N LYS A 159 -18.93 20.78 -3.97
CA LYS A 159 -17.81 21.40 -4.70
C LYS A 159 -16.99 20.34 -5.44
N TYR A 160 -17.61 19.66 -6.39
CA TYR A 160 -16.99 18.62 -7.21
C TYR A 160 -17.71 18.49 -8.57
N GLU A 161 -17.12 17.74 -9.48
CA GLU A 161 -17.76 17.28 -10.73
C GLU A 161 -17.94 15.77 -10.70
N GLU A 162 -19.00 15.27 -11.35
CA GLU A 162 -19.21 13.83 -11.48
C GLU A 162 -18.49 13.28 -12.72
N VAL A 163 -17.59 12.34 -12.50
CA VAL A 163 -16.76 11.72 -13.54
C VAL A 163 -16.71 10.23 -13.30
N ASP A 164 -17.20 9.43 -14.26
CA ASP A 164 -17.27 7.97 -14.17
C ASP A 164 -17.93 7.46 -12.85
N GLY A 165 -18.96 8.18 -12.41
CA GLY A 165 -19.68 7.89 -11.16
C GLY A 165 -18.91 8.27 -9.88
N GLN A 166 -17.77 8.96 -9.99
CA GLN A 166 -16.98 9.46 -8.86
C GLN A 166 -17.12 10.96 -8.69
N LYS A 167 -16.98 11.43 -7.44
CA LYS A 167 -16.96 12.85 -7.08
C LYS A 167 -15.53 13.37 -7.21
N MET A 168 -15.26 14.15 -8.23
CA MET A 168 -13.92 14.60 -8.59
C MET A 168 -13.73 16.08 -8.27
N ILE A 169 -12.73 16.40 -7.45
CA ILE A 169 -12.29 17.76 -7.14
C ILE A 169 -11.21 18.16 -8.15
N TYR A 170 -11.31 19.37 -8.68
CA TYR A 170 -10.37 20.02 -9.58
C TYR A 170 -9.75 21.24 -8.85
N PRO A 171 -8.50 21.17 -8.38
CA PRO A 171 -7.87 22.25 -7.62
C PRO A 171 -7.86 23.62 -8.31
N GLU A 172 -7.90 23.65 -9.64
CA GLU A 172 -8.01 24.87 -10.44
C GLU A 172 -9.39 25.54 -10.35
N LYS A 173 -10.45 24.77 -10.05
CA LYS A 173 -11.83 25.25 -9.90
C LYS A 173 -12.21 25.44 -8.43
N GLN A 174 -11.77 24.52 -7.57
CA GLN A 174 -12.06 24.52 -6.14
C GLN A 174 -10.78 24.75 -5.34
N LYS A 175 -10.54 26.01 -4.94
CA LYS A 175 -9.37 26.40 -4.16
C LYS A 175 -9.50 25.97 -2.69
N GLY A 176 -8.39 25.54 -2.09
CA GLY A 176 -8.28 25.17 -0.67
C GLY A 176 -7.82 23.73 -0.47
N GLY A 177 -7.29 23.41 0.72
CA GLY A 177 -6.96 22.05 1.13
C GLY A 177 -5.82 21.35 0.40
N ILE A 178 -5.16 21.93 -0.61
CA ILE A 178 -4.04 21.33 -1.34
C ILE A 178 -2.97 22.39 -1.63
N TYR A 179 -1.71 22.05 -1.39
CA TYR A 179 -0.54 22.92 -1.53
C TYR A 179 0.66 22.12 -2.06
N LEU A 180 1.59 22.82 -2.72
CA LEU A 180 2.84 22.23 -3.21
C LEU A 180 4.01 22.69 -2.35
N VAL A 181 4.84 21.74 -1.89
CA VAL A 181 6.08 22.00 -1.16
C VAL A 181 7.27 21.62 -2.06
N PRO A 182 8.11 22.57 -2.49
CA PRO A 182 9.26 22.25 -3.35
C PRO A 182 10.28 21.33 -2.68
N VAL A 183 10.79 20.33 -3.39
CA VAL A 183 11.76 19.35 -2.85
C VAL A 183 12.71 18.82 -3.93
N ALA A 184 13.99 18.66 -3.57
CA ALA A 184 15.02 18.11 -4.46
C ALA A 184 15.20 16.59 -4.23
N LYS A 185 15.48 15.77 -5.23
CA LYS A 185 15.20 15.93 -6.67
C LYS A 185 14.64 14.60 -7.16
N SER A 186 13.47 14.63 -7.78
CA SER A 186 12.69 13.43 -8.08
C SER A 186 12.56 12.52 -6.84
N PRO A 187 12.11 13.09 -5.71
CA PRO A 187 12.06 12.42 -4.42
C PRO A 187 11.26 11.13 -4.50
N HIS A 188 11.64 10.15 -3.67
CA HIS A 188 10.94 8.88 -3.57
C HIS A 188 10.07 8.84 -2.30
N GLY A 189 10.59 8.38 -1.18
CA GLY A 189 9.87 8.29 0.08
C GLY A 189 9.56 9.65 0.69
N VAL A 190 8.39 9.73 1.35
CA VAL A 190 8.02 10.81 2.25
C VAL A 190 7.41 10.21 3.50
N ASP A 191 8.10 10.35 4.62
CA ASP A 191 7.78 9.62 5.84
C ASP A 191 7.48 10.61 6.98
N VAL A 192 6.30 10.49 7.62
CA VAL A 192 5.85 11.35 8.71
C VAL A 192 6.36 10.81 10.04
N THR A 193 7.07 11.66 10.77
CA THR A 193 7.61 11.36 12.10
C THR A 193 6.54 10.90 13.10
N PRO A 194 6.84 9.98 14.05
CA PRO A 194 5.87 9.44 15.00
C PRO A 194 5.22 10.47 15.94
N ASP A 195 5.86 11.64 16.13
CA ASP A 195 5.29 12.74 16.90
C ASP A 195 4.35 13.64 16.08
N GLY A 196 4.28 13.43 14.76
CA GLY A 196 3.38 14.11 13.85
C GLY A 196 3.78 15.53 13.50
N LYS A 197 5.00 15.96 13.84
CA LYS A 197 5.44 17.36 13.64
C LYS A 197 6.14 17.58 12.32
N GLN A 198 6.82 16.56 11.82
CA GLN A 198 7.68 16.65 10.65
C GLN A 198 7.34 15.57 9.63
N PHE A 199 7.61 15.87 8.35
CA PHE A 199 7.66 14.90 7.26
C PHE A 199 9.01 15.00 6.56
N ILE A 200 9.60 13.85 6.27
CA ILE A 200 10.96 13.74 5.75
C ILE A 200 10.88 13.22 4.33
N ALA A 201 11.40 13.99 3.38
CA ALA A 201 11.46 13.58 1.99
C ALA A 201 12.85 13.07 1.63
N SER A 202 12.90 11.88 1.03
CA SER A 202 14.12 11.23 0.58
C SER A 202 14.43 11.66 -0.86
N GLY A 203 15.53 12.37 -1.04
CA GLY A 203 15.81 13.10 -2.27
C GLY A 203 16.19 12.27 -3.49
N LYS A 204 16.32 10.94 -3.38
CA LYS A 204 16.69 9.98 -4.45
C LYS A 204 17.92 10.40 -5.27
N LEU A 205 17.73 11.28 -6.26
CA LEU A 205 18.82 11.82 -7.08
C LEU A 205 19.62 12.89 -6.35
N ALA A 206 18.99 13.62 -5.43
CA ALA A 206 19.69 14.43 -4.46
C ALA A 206 20.15 13.53 -3.29
N PRO A 207 21.41 13.62 -2.83
CA PRO A 207 21.92 12.84 -1.70
C PRO A 207 21.37 13.31 -0.34
N THR A 208 20.29 14.07 -0.34
CA THR A 208 19.75 14.78 0.81
C THR A 208 18.43 14.19 1.29
N MET A 209 18.26 14.07 2.61
CA MET A 209 16.94 13.97 3.25
C MET A 209 16.51 15.37 3.67
N THR A 210 15.33 15.82 3.25
CA THR A 210 14.81 17.14 3.63
C THR A 210 13.76 17.00 4.71
N VAL A 211 13.96 17.66 5.86
CA VAL A 211 12.98 17.69 6.95
C VAL A 211 12.13 18.95 6.81
N PHE A 212 10.82 18.74 6.69
CA PHE A 212 9.81 19.79 6.66
C PHE A 212 8.98 19.74 7.94
N SER A 213 8.44 20.90 8.34
CA SER A 213 7.55 21.00 9.50
C SER A 213 6.12 21.31 9.11
N PHE A 214 5.19 20.53 9.66
CA PHE A 214 3.76 20.79 9.52
C PHE A 214 3.37 22.13 10.14
N GLU A 215 3.90 22.47 11.33
CA GLU A 215 3.61 23.75 11.98
C GLU A 215 4.03 24.94 11.09
N LYS A 216 5.23 24.84 10.51
CA LYS A 216 5.74 25.83 9.56
C LYS A 216 4.89 25.90 8.30
N ALA A 217 4.49 24.75 7.74
CA ALA A 217 3.59 24.69 6.59
C ALA A 217 2.26 25.39 6.89
N PHE A 218 1.65 25.11 8.04
CA PHE A 218 0.38 25.71 8.45
C PHE A 218 0.49 27.23 8.60
N LYS A 219 1.57 27.72 9.22
CA LYS A 219 1.85 29.17 9.33
C LYS A 219 2.05 29.81 7.95
N ALA A 220 2.76 29.14 7.04
CA ALA A 220 2.95 29.65 5.68
C ALA A 220 1.63 29.70 4.91
N ILE A 221 0.76 28.70 5.08
CA ILE A 221 -0.58 28.66 4.49
C ILE A 221 -1.47 29.79 5.05
N GLU A 222 -1.50 29.97 6.37
CA GLU A 222 -2.26 31.02 7.04
C GLU A 222 -1.82 32.42 6.58
N ASN A 223 -0.50 32.64 6.50
CA ASN A 223 0.09 33.90 6.07
C ASN A 223 0.09 34.09 4.54
N LYS A 224 -0.35 33.09 3.77
CA LYS A 224 -0.28 33.06 2.31
C LYS A 224 1.13 33.29 1.75
N ASP A 225 2.15 32.76 2.44
CA ASP A 225 3.54 32.84 2.01
C ASP A 225 3.83 31.83 0.91
N PHE A 226 3.42 32.22 -0.30
CA PHE A 226 3.51 31.39 -1.50
C PHE A 226 4.50 31.98 -2.50
N ALA A 227 5.30 31.11 -3.12
CA ALA A 227 6.24 31.48 -4.17
C ALA A 227 5.60 31.52 -5.58
N GLY A 228 4.34 31.08 -5.70
CA GLY A 228 3.60 31.05 -6.95
C GLY A 228 2.42 30.10 -6.90
N GLU A 229 1.91 29.74 -8.06
CA GLU A 229 0.85 28.75 -8.25
C GLU A 229 1.20 27.86 -9.44
N ARG A 230 0.86 26.57 -9.38
CA ARG A 230 0.94 25.66 -10.52
C ARG A 230 -0.35 24.85 -10.63
N ASN A 231 -0.97 24.86 -11.80
CA ASN A 231 -2.22 24.16 -12.10
C ASN A 231 -3.33 24.40 -11.05
N GLY A 232 -3.45 25.64 -10.56
CA GLY A 232 -4.45 25.97 -9.56
C GLY A 232 -4.02 25.75 -8.11
N ILE A 233 -2.84 25.19 -7.86
CA ILE A 233 -2.36 24.79 -6.53
C ILE A 233 -1.25 25.77 -6.06
N PRO A 234 -1.41 26.43 -4.90
CA PRO A 234 -0.38 27.33 -4.37
C PRO A 234 0.92 26.60 -4.03
N ILE A 235 2.05 27.19 -4.40
CA ILE A 235 3.39 26.70 -4.08
C ILE A 235 3.87 27.39 -2.81
N ILE A 236 4.03 26.65 -1.72
CA ILE A 236 4.56 27.21 -0.47
C ILE A 236 6.02 27.60 -0.65
N ASN A 237 6.39 28.77 -0.12
CA ASN A 237 7.77 29.21 -0.12
C ASN A 237 8.65 28.19 0.63
N TYR A 238 9.61 27.62 -0.09
CA TYR A 238 10.45 26.52 0.41
C TYR A 238 11.12 26.85 1.75
N LYS A 239 11.67 28.06 1.90
CA LYS A 239 12.36 28.49 3.13
C LYS A 239 11.43 28.60 4.33
N SER A 240 10.14 28.74 4.09
CA SER A 240 9.12 28.92 5.12
C SER A 240 8.67 27.59 5.71
N VAL A 241 8.87 26.47 5.01
CA VAL A 241 8.44 25.13 5.43
C VAL A 241 9.62 24.23 5.81
N MET A 242 10.76 24.37 5.11
CA MET A 242 11.94 23.57 5.39
C MET A 242 12.52 23.89 6.77
N GLU A 243 12.86 22.85 7.51
CA GLU A 243 13.61 22.97 8.75
C GLU A 243 15.10 22.74 8.56
N ARG A 244 15.45 21.72 7.77
CA ARG A 244 16.83 21.39 7.42
C ARG A 244 16.90 20.48 6.20
N GLU A 245 18.05 20.50 5.55
CA GLU A 245 18.49 19.46 4.62
C GLU A 245 19.63 18.69 5.29
N VAL A 246 19.57 17.37 5.25
CA VAL A 246 20.55 16.45 5.85
C VAL A 246 21.24 15.70 4.73
N ASN A 247 22.56 15.83 4.65
CA ASN A 247 23.40 15.18 3.64
C ASN A 247 24.53 14.41 4.34
N PRO A 248 24.30 13.15 4.75
CA PRO A 248 25.34 12.36 5.39
C PRO A 248 26.51 12.14 4.42
N GLU A 249 27.73 12.40 4.87
CA GLU A 249 28.93 12.27 4.04
C GLU A 249 29.05 10.86 3.43
N ASN A 250 29.31 10.77 2.12
CA ASN A 250 29.45 9.51 1.38
C ASN A 250 28.22 8.57 1.42
N ALA A 251 27.04 9.04 1.85
CA ALA A 251 25.78 8.30 1.71
C ALA A 251 25.07 8.72 0.41
N LEU A 252 24.66 7.76 -0.42
CA LEU A 252 24.12 8.06 -1.74
C LEU A 252 22.80 7.31 -2.01
N GLY A 253 21.86 8.03 -2.63
CA GLY A 253 20.57 7.49 -3.05
C GLY A 253 19.58 7.28 -1.91
N PRO A 254 19.23 8.31 -1.11
CA PRO A 254 18.23 8.16 -0.05
C PRO A 254 16.86 7.81 -0.66
N LEU A 255 16.23 6.73 -0.21
CA LEU A 255 14.92 6.29 -0.72
C LEU A 255 13.80 6.34 0.32
N HIS A 256 13.99 5.77 1.52
CA HIS A 256 12.94 5.66 2.53
C HIS A 256 13.47 5.82 3.95
N THR A 257 12.65 6.42 4.81
CA THR A 257 12.97 6.64 6.21
C THR A 257 12.00 5.92 7.15
N GLN A 258 12.53 5.29 8.19
CA GLN A 258 11.78 4.64 9.27
C GLN A 258 12.22 5.17 10.63
N PHE A 259 11.47 4.88 11.69
CA PHE A 259 11.66 5.49 13.01
C PHE A 259 11.74 4.47 14.14
N ASP A 260 12.48 4.80 15.21
CA ASP A 260 12.50 4.05 16.47
C ASP A 260 11.69 4.74 17.59
N ASP A 261 11.65 4.08 18.75
CA ASP A 261 10.96 4.52 19.97
C ASP A 261 11.60 5.75 20.63
N LYS A 262 12.79 6.17 20.17
CA LYS A 262 13.55 7.34 20.64
C LYS A 262 13.44 8.52 19.69
N GLY A 263 12.72 8.37 18.58
CA GLY A 263 12.54 9.41 17.56
C GLY A 263 13.75 9.58 16.64
N MET A 264 14.64 8.59 16.55
CA MET A 264 15.71 8.57 15.56
C MET A 264 15.17 8.07 14.22
N ALA A 265 15.77 8.57 13.13
CA ALA A 265 15.44 8.19 11.77
C ALA A 265 16.48 7.22 11.20
N TYR A 266 16.00 6.29 10.37
CA TYR A 266 16.77 5.25 9.70
C TYR A 266 16.46 5.33 8.21
N THR A 267 17.41 5.82 7.40
CA THR A 267 17.19 6.04 5.97
C THR A 267 17.96 5.03 5.13
N THR A 268 17.29 4.43 4.16
CA THR A 268 17.90 3.55 3.15
C THR A 268 18.71 4.35 2.15
N MET A 269 19.94 3.92 1.89
CA MET A 269 20.82 4.51 0.87
C MET A 269 21.06 3.48 -0.24
N PHE A 270 20.35 3.65 -1.36
CA PHE A 270 20.31 2.68 -2.45
C PHE A 270 21.67 2.49 -3.14
N ILE A 271 22.40 3.58 -3.36
CA ILE A 271 23.65 3.57 -4.12
C ILE A 271 24.81 3.15 -3.23
N SER A 272 24.92 3.71 -2.02
CA SER A 272 25.98 3.32 -1.07
C SER A 272 25.68 2.00 -0.34
N SER A 273 24.48 1.44 -0.51
CA SER A 273 24.06 0.14 0.00
C SER A 273 24.20 0.01 1.52
N GLU A 274 23.58 0.95 2.24
CA GLU A 274 23.62 1.02 3.70
C GLU A 274 22.30 1.56 4.28
N ILE A 275 22.09 1.35 5.57
CA ILE A 275 21.12 2.10 6.37
C ILE A 275 21.89 3.14 7.19
N VAL A 276 21.42 4.39 7.17
CA VAL A 276 21.97 5.49 7.96
C VAL A 276 21.02 5.84 9.09
N LYS A 277 21.50 5.80 10.32
CA LYS A 277 20.80 6.28 11.52
C LYS A 277 21.19 7.73 11.79
N TRP A 278 20.21 8.60 12.03
CA TRP A 278 20.42 10.02 12.27
C TRP A 278 19.33 10.62 13.18
N ASP A 279 19.61 11.79 13.77
CA ASP A 279 18.66 12.52 14.60
C ASP A 279 17.89 13.56 13.74
N PRO A 280 16.57 13.43 13.56
CA PRO A 280 15.75 14.41 12.85
C PRO A 280 15.81 15.84 13.41
N LYS A 281 16.10 16.00 14.70
CA LYS A 281 16.15 17.28 15.41
C LYS A 281 17.45 18.03 15.24
N THR A 282 18.55 17.36 14.89
CA THR A 282 19.87 17.99 14.69
C THR A 282 20.37 17.81 13.26
N GLY A 283 19.98 16.75 12.57
CA GLY A 283 20.55 16.30 11.30
C GLY A 283 21.84 15.51 11.46
N GLU A 284 22.25 15.21 12.69
CA GLU A 284 23.49 14.49 12.97
C GLU A 284 23.38 13.02 12.56
N THR A 285 24.39 12.52 11.85
CA THR A 285 24.53 11.09 11.56
C THR A 285 25.11 10.38 12.77
N LEU A 286 24.40 9.37 13.28
CA LEU A 286 24.71 8.71 14.54
C LEU A 286 25.34 7.32 14.34
N ASP A 287 24.91 6.59 13.32
CA ASP A 287 25.41 5.25 13.02
C ASP A 287 25.12 4.85 11.57
N ARG A 288 25.82 3.82 11.08
CA ARG A 288 25.69 3.29 9.72
C ARG A 288 25.87 1.78 9.71
N VAL A 289 25.09 1.08 8.89
CA VAL A 289 25.23 -0.36 8.70
C VAL A 289 25.16 -0.71 7.21
N PRO A 290 26.19 -1.36 6.64
CA PRO A 290 26.14 -1.82 5.27
C PRO A 290 25.13 -2.97 5.11
N VAL A 291 24.39 -2.96 4.01
CA VAL A 291 23.41 -3.99 3.64
C VAL A 291 23.70 -4.53 2.23
N GLN A 292 23.19 -5.72 1.92
CA GLN A 292 23.54 -6.45 0.70
C GLN A 292 22.29 -6.82 -0.13
N TYR A 293 22.00 -6.15 -1.25
CA TYR A 293 22.50 -4.83 -1.66
C TYR A 293 21.38 -3.95 -2.19
N SER A 294 21.62 -2.63 -2.20
CA SER A 294 20.70 -1.63 -2.75
C SER A 294 19.33 -1.68 -2.07
N PRO A 295 19.26 -1.25 -0.80
CA PRO A 295 18.00 -1.20 -0.06
C PRO A 295 17.03 -0.25 -0.74
N GLY A 296 15.84 -0.75 -1.07
CA GLY A 296 14.73 0.09 -1.51
C GLY A 296 14.08 0.73 -0.29
N HIS A 297 13.11 0.01 0.26
CA HIS A 297 12.44 0.39 1.50
C HIS A 297 13.12 -0.26 2.72
N SER A 298 12.75 0.22 3.90
CA SER A 298 13.01 -0.47 5.15
C SER A 298 11.75 -0.47 6.00
N VAL A 299 11.67 -1.35 6.98
CA VAL A 299 10.53 -1.47 7.89
C VAL A 299 11.02 -1.60 9.31
N ALA A 300 10.72 -0.60 10.14
CA ALA A 300 10.89 -0.72 11.58
C ALA A 300 9.63 -1.34 12.20
N ALA A 301 9.81 -2.11 13.27
CA ALA A 301 8.69 -2.60 14.08
C ALA A 301 7.78 -1.46 14.52
N GLU A 302 6.54 -1.44 14.00
CA GLU A 302 5.53 -0.39 14.23
C GLU A 302 6.02 1.03 13.86
N GLY A 303 6.98 1.13 12.92
CA GLY A 303 7.67 2.35 12.52
C GLY A 303 6.77 3.43 11.90
N ASP A 304 5.75 3.03 11.17
CA ASP A 304 4.79 3.93 10.53
C ASP A 304 3.68 4.42 11.50
N THR A 305 3.79 4.09 12.78
CA THR A 305 2.79 4.46 13.80
C THR A 305 3.28 5.61 14.69
N VAL A 306 2.43 6.06 15.61
CA VAL A 306 2.80 7.02 16.66
C VAL A 306 3.64 6.41 17.80
N ALA A 307 3.88 5.10 17.76
CA ALA A 307 4.58 4.34 18.79
C ALA A 307 5.44 3.20 18.18
N PRO A 308 6.54 3.52 17.48
CA PRO A 308 7.51 2.51 17.05
C PRO A 308 8.05 1.70 18.24
N ASP A 309 8.42 0.45 18.01
CA ASP A 309 8.95 -0.44 19.05
C ASP A 309 10.45 -0.26 19.30
N GLY A 310 11.21 0.14 18.28
CA GLY A 310 12.61 0.54 18.41
C GLY A 310 13.65 -0.57 18.56
N LYS A 311 13.28 -1.84 18.34
CA LYS A 311 14.22 -2.97 18.44
C LYS A 311 14.70 -3.52 17.10
N TRP A 312 13.81 -3.63 16.12
CA TRP A 312 14.07 -4.32 14.86
C TRP A 312 13.78 -3.45 13.65
N LEU A 313 14.65 -3.55 12.66
CA LEU A 313 14.46 -3.00 11.32
C LEU A 313 14.77 -4.06 10.27
N ILE A 314 13.98 -4.14 9.21
CA ILE A 314 14.27 -4.96 8.03
C ILE A 314 14.66 -4.03 6.89
N ALA A 315 15.80 -4.30 6.24
CA ALA A 315 16.16 -3.70 4.96
C ALA A 315 15.65 -4.58 3.81
N LEU A 316 14.90 -3.98 2.87
CA LEU A 316 14.31 -4.67 1.72
C LEU A 316 15.23 -4.43 0.50
N ASN A 317 16.26 -5.26 0.36
CA ASN A 317 17.32 -5.08 -0.62
C ASN A 317 16.93 -5.67 -1.97
N LYS A 318 17.19 -4.92 -3.04
CA LYS A 318 16.71 -5.23 -4.40
C LYS A 318 17.65 -6.12 -5.19
N ILE A 319 18.88 -6.31 -4.71
CA ILE A 319 19.88 -7.07 -5.45
C ILE A 319 20.60 -8.01 -4.48
N ALA A 320 20.43 -9.32 -4.64
CA ALA A 320 21.10 -10.30 -3.81
C ALA A 320 22.57 -10.56 -4.22
N LYS A 321 22.88 -10.52 -5.53
CA LYS A 321 24.20 -10.86 -6.10
C LYS A 321 24.75 -12.18 -5.52
N ASP A 322 25.90 -12.10 -4.85
CA ASP A 322 26.68 -13.18 -4.26
C ASP A 322 26.28 -13.51 -2.81
N SER A 323 25.18 -12.94 -2.30
CA SER A 323 24.71 -13.18 -0.93
C SER A 323 24.19 -14.61 -0.70
N TYR A 324 23.79 -15.31 -1.76
CA TYR A 324 23.18 -16.64 -1.70
C TYR A 324 23.74 -17.58 -2.77
N LEU A 325 23.43 -18.88 -2.66
CA LEU A 325 23.72 -19.83 -3.73
C LEU A 325 23.02 -19.41 -5.02
N SER A 326 23.73 -19.52 -6.15
CA SER A 326 23.15 -19.20 -7.45
C SER A 326 22.00 -20.14 -7.80
N VAL A 327 20.90 -19.56 -8.27
CA VAL A 327 19.71 -20.25 -8.77
C VAL A 327 19.49 -20.00 -10.28
N GLY A 328 20.53 -19.55 -10.97
CA GLY A 328 20.47 -19.15 -12.38
C GLY A 328 20.25 -17.65 -12.56
N PRO A 329 19.72 -17.21 -13.72
CA PRO A 329 19.61 -15.78 -14.05
C PRO A 329 18.65 -15.00 -13.14
N SER A 330 17.55 -15.61 -12.70
CA SER A 330 16.57 -14.98 -11.82
C SER A 330 17.00 -15.15 -10.37
N HIS A 331 17.56 -14.09 -9.79
CA HIS A 331 17.97 -14.11 -8.39
C HIS A 331 16.78 -13.78 -7.47
N PRO A 332 16.76 -14.29 -6.23
CA PRO A 332 15.88 -13.76 -5.21
C PRO A 332 16.34 -12.37 -4.75
N GLU A 333 15.50 -11.71 -3.98
CA GLU A 333 15.78 -10.46 -3.30
C GLU A 333 16.37 -10.80 -1.93
N SER A 334 16.88 -9.80 -1.22
CA SER A 334 17.54 -10.03 0.07
C SER A 334 16.87 -9.20 1.16
N MET A 335 16.22 -9.87 2.12
CA MET A 335 15.71 -9.21 3.31
C MET A 335 16.69 -9.39 4.46
N GLN A 336 17.13 -8.29 5.04
CA GLN A 336 18.11 -8.29 6.13
C GLN A 336 17.51 -7.73 7.42
N LEU A 337 17.50 -8.55 8.48
CA LEU A 337 17.07 -8.15 9.82
C LEU A 337 18.23 -7.48 10.55
N ILE A 338 17.96 -6.30 11.09
CA ILE A 338 18.92 -5.42 11.75
C ILE A 338 18.46 -5.18 13.19
N ASP A 339 19.33 -5.48 14.15
CA ASP A 339 19.16 -5.05 15.55
C ASP A 339 19.50 -3.56 15.64
N ILE A 340 18.54 -2.74 16.07
CA ILE A 340 18.68 -1.29 16.23
C ILE A 340 18.61 -0.84 17.70
N SER A 341 18.61 -1.79 18.66
CA SER A 341 18.54 -1.49 20.09
C SER A 341 19.79 -0.78 20.64
N GLY A 342 20.93 -0.94 19.97
CA GLY A 342 22.21 -0.30 20.23
C GLY A 342 22.89 0.17 18.94
N LYS A 343 24.15 -0.21 18.76
CA LYS A 343 24.84 -0.06 17.46
C LYS A 343 24.20 -1.01 16.45
N MET A 344 23.86 -0.49 15.27
CA MET A 344 23.17 -1.25 14.23
C MET A 344 23.99 -2.46 13.80
N LYS A 345 23.32 -3.62 13.73
CA LYS A 345 23.97 -4.86 13.31
C LYS A 345 22.99 -5.72 12.50
N VAL A 346 23.40 -6.10 11.29
CA VAL A 346 22.71 -7.17 10.54
C VAL A 346 22.90 -8.47 11.30
N ILE A 347 21.80 -9.11 11.67
CA ILE A 347 21.81 -10.38 12.42
C ILE A 347 21.30 -11.57 11.62
N GLN A 348 20.55 -11.31 10.54
CA GLN A 348 20.03 -12.34 9.65
C GLN A 348 19.84 -11.78 8.25
N SER A 349 20.03 -12.64 7.25
CA SER A 349 19.77 -12.38 5.83
C SER A 349 18.94 -13.55 5.30
N SER A 350 17.88 -13.27 4.55
CA SER A 350 16.99 -14.28 3.97
C SER A 350 16.70 -13.97 2.51
N PRO A 351 16.79 -14.96 1.60
CA PRO A 351 16.31 -14.81 0.23
C PRO A 351 14.78 -14.75 0.23
N VAL A 352 14.20 -13.89 -0.62
CA VAL A 352 12.75 -13.77 -0.80
C VAL A 352 12.39 -13.73 -2.29
N ASP A 353 11.15 -14.13 -2.62
CA ASP A 353 10.67 -14.12 -4.00
C ASP A 353 10.56 -12.67 -4.56
N PRO A 354 11.02 -12.39 -5.79
CA PRO A 354 11.02 -11.03 -6.38
C PRO A 354 9.64 -10.39 -6.58
N GLU A 355 9.42 -9.10 -6.33
CA GLU A 355 10.26 -8.08 -5.68
C GLU A 355 9.43 -7.40 -4.58
N PRO A 356 9.58 -7.74 -3.29
CA PRO A 356 8.79 -7.14 -2.23
C PRO A 356 9.16 -5.66 -2.11
N HIS A 357 8.18 -4.77 -2.31
CA HIS A 357 8.40 -3.32 -2.27
C HIS A 357 8.25 -2.75 -0.86
N TYR A 358 7.25 -3.21 -0.11
CA TYR A 358 6.96 -2.75 1.23
C TYR A 358 6.54 -3.90 2.13
N ALA A 359 6.64 -3.69 3.44
CA ALA A 359 6.16 -4.64 4.44
C ALA A 359 5.70 -3.88 5.68
N GLN A 360 5.06 -4.60 6.61
CA GLN A 360 4.65 -4.09 7.91
C GLN A 360 5.11 -5.07 8.98
N MET A 361 5.61 -4.56 10.10
CA MET A 361 5.98 -5.36 11.26
C MET A 361 5.18 -4.90 12.47
N ILE A 362 4.47 -5.83 13.09
CA ILE A 362 3.54 -5.58 14.21
C ILE A 362 3.80 -6.59 15.33
N LYS A 363 3.57 -6.18 16.59
CA LYS A 363 3.63 -7.12 17.72
C LYS A 363 2.56 -8.20 17.60
N ALA A 364 2.96 -9.44 17.84
CA ALA A 364 2.08 -10.61 17.73
C ALA A 364 0.87 -10.52 18.67
N ASP A 365 1.00 -9.89 19.83
CA ASP A 365 -0.10 -9.74 20.81
C ASP A 365 -1.25 -8.84 20.32
N LYS A 366 -1.03 -8.02 19.29
CA LYS A 366 -2.07 -7.19 18.66
C LYS A 366 -2.90 -7.95 17.62
N ILE A 367 -2.40 -9.07 17.11
CA ILE A 367 -3.15 -9.90 16.15
C ILE A 367 -3.95 -10.95 16.93
N LYS A 368 -5.25 -11.02 16.66
CA LYS A 368 -6.17 -11.98 17.30
C LYS A 368 -6.76 -12.91 16.25
N THR A 369 -6.11 -14.05 16.03
CA THR A 369 -6.53 -15.07 15.07
C THR A 369 -7.65 -15.96 15.60
N ILE A 370 -8.29 -16.70 14.70
CA ILE A 370 -9.06 -17.91 15.02
C ILE A 370 -8.36 -19.13 14.44
N ASN A 371 -8.56 -20.28 15.09
CA ASN A 371 -7.94 -21.54 14.67
C ASN A 371 -8.91 -22.42 13.86
N VAL A 372 -10.22 -22.18 14.00
CA VAL A 372 -11.32 -22.87 13.31
C VAL A 372 -12.41 -21.85 13.02
N TYR A 373 -13.04 -21.93 11.84
CA TYR A 373 -14.14 -21.04 11.49
C TYR A 373 -15.38 -21.34 12.34
N PRO A 374 -16.10 -20.30 12.80
CA PRO A 374 -17.41 -20.53 13.37
C PRO A 374 -18.35 -21.01 12.26
N LYS A 375 -19.25 -21.91 12.61
CA LYS A 375 -20.35 -22.34 11.75
C LYS A 375 -21.10 -21.13 11.18
N ASP A 376 -21.17 -21.02 9.85
CA ASP A 376 -21.96 -19.98 9.18
C ASP A 376 -23.42 -20.44 9.01
N GLU A 377 -24.28 -20.04 9.94
CA GLU A 377 -25.71 -20.39 9.88
C GLU A 377 -26.49 -19.65 8.78
N LYS A 378 -25.89 -18.62 8.15
CA LYS A 378 -26.52 -17.87 7.05
C LYS A 378 -26.23 -18.49 5.69
N ASN A 379 -25.19 -19.31 5.58
CA ASN A 379 -24.86 -20.02 4.34
C ASN A 379 -25.85 -21.16 4.11
N LYS A 380 -26.78 -20.96 3.17
CA LYS A 380 -27.81 -21.93 2.80
C LYS A 380 -27.26 -23.13 2.03
N GLU A 381 -26.06 -22.99 1.44
CA GLU A 381 -25.42 -24.03 0.66
C GLU A 381 -24.51 -24.94 1.51
N ALA A 382 -24.24 -24.55 2.76
CA ALA A 382 -23.41 -25.34 3.68
C ALA A 382 -24.19 -26.52 4.27
N VAL A 383 -23.50 -27.66 4.43
CA VAL A 383 -24.05 -28.86 5.05
C VAL A 383 -23.18 -29.27 6.22
N TYR A 384 -23.78 -29.34 7.42
CA TYR A 384 -23.05 -29.60 8.67
C TYR A 384 -23.27 -31.00 9.24
N LYS A 385 -24.19 -31.79 8.67
CA LYS A 385 -24.44 -33.16 9.08
C LYS A 385 -24.23 -34.10 7.90
N GLN A 386 -23.52 -35.19 8.12
CA GLN A 386 -23.25 -36.19 7.10
C GLN A 386 -24.52 -36.68 6.40
N SER A 387 -25.64 -36.81 7.12
CA SER A 387 -26.94 -37.25 6.59
C SER A 387 -27.59 -36.30 5.60
N ASP A 388 -27.18 -35.03 5.61
CA ASP A 388 -27.82 -33.95 4.86
C ASP A 388 -27.10 -33.70 3.52
N ALA A 389 -25.94 -34.34 3.31
CA ALA A 389 -25.19 -34.28 2.07
C ALA A 389 -25.99 -34.94 0.93
N LYS A 390 -26.07 -34.26 -0.21
CA LYS A 390 -26.97 -34.63 -1.32
C LYS A 390 -26.50 -34.05 -2.66
N ILE A 391 -26.94 -34.69 -3.74
CA ILE A 391 -26.82 -34.17 -5.11
C ILE A 391 -28.23 -33.80 -5.61
N VAL A 392 -28.40 -32.57 -6.08
CA VAL A 392 -29.66 -32.05 -6.64
C VAL A 392 -29.48 -31.84 -8.14
N ARG A 393 -30.41 -32.35 -8.95
CA ARG A 393 -30.35 -32.25 -10.41
C ARG A 393 -31.56 -31.47 -10.94
N ASN A 394 -31.29 -30.48 -11.80
CA ASN A 394 -32.30 -29.71 -12.50
C ASN A 394 -31.88 -29.53 -13.97
N GLY A 395 -32.35 -30.41 -14.84
CA GLY A 395 -31.88 -30.49 -16.22
C GLY A 395 -30.38 -30.83 -16.25
N ASN A 396 -29.58 -30.00 -16.92
CA ASN A 396 -28.13 -30.12 -16.98
C ASN A 396 -27.39 -29.44 -15.81
N LYS A 397 -28.10 -28.85 -14.84
CA LYS A 397 -27.48 -28.29 -13.63
C LYS A 397 -27.43 -29.33 -12.52
N VAL A 398 -26.25 -29.52 -11.95
CA VAL A 398 -25.99 -30.49 -10.88
C VAL A 398 -25.36 -29.75 -9.70
N ASP A 399 -26.10 -29.58 -8.61
CA ASP A 399 -25.61 -28.96 -7.39
C ASP A 399 -25.30 -30.04 -6.35
N VAL A 400 -24.03 -30.13 -5.95
CA VAL A 400 -23.51 -31.08 -4.97
C VAL A 400 -23.33 -30.36 -3.65
N TYR A 401 -24.00 -30.84 -2.61
CA TYR A 401 -23.90 -30.32 -1.25
C TYR A 401 -23.16 -31.35 -0.41
N GLY A 402 -21.85 -31.19 -0.29
CA GLY A 402 -20.94 -32.18 0.24
C GLY A 402 -20.30 -31.80 1.58
N ILE A 403 -19.77 -32.82 2.24
CA ILE A 403 -18.97 -32.71 3.46
C ILE A 403 -17.56 -33.22 3.19
N ALA A 404 -16.58 -32.47 3.70
CA ALA A 404 -15.22 -32.91 3.92
C ALA A 404 -15.02 -33.20 5.40
N MET A 405 -14.44 -34.36 5.69
CA MET A 405 -13.96 -34.70 7.02
C MET A 405 -12.71 -35.55 6.88
N ARG A 406 -11.95 -35.72 7.97
CA ARG A 406 -10.71 -36.51 7.95
C ARG A 406 -10.87 -37.83 7.20
N SER A 407 -10.07 -37.97 6.13
CA SER A 407 -9.96 -39.16 5.26
C SER A 407 -11.17 -39.49 4.38
N LYS A 408 -12.20 -38.64 4.28
CA LYS A 408 -13.40 -38.96 3.49
C LYS A 408 -14.19 -37.73 3.01
N PHE A 409 -14.76 -37.83 1.80
CA PHE A 409 -15.85 -36.97 1.34
C PHE A 409 -17.20 -37.68 1.37
N ILE A 410 -18.26 -36.91 1.57
CA ILE A 410 -19.65 -37.37 1.45
C ILE A 410 -20.39 -36.37 0.58
N PHE A 411 -20.77 -36.78 -0.63
CA PHE A 411 -21.49 -35.98 -1.62
C PHE A 411 -22.97 -36.35 -1.71
N ASP A 412 -23.33 -37.61 -1.45
CA ASP A 412 -24.72 -38.06 -1.34
C ASP A 412 -24.85 -39.13 -0.25
N ALA A 413 -25.39 -38.74 0.90
CA ALA A 413 -25.52 -39.61 2.06
C ALA A 413 -26.47 -40.80 1.83
N LYS A 414 -27.34 -40.73 0.83
CA LYS A 414 -28.36 -41.75 0.53
C LYS A 414 -27.96 -42.66 -0.63
N ALA A 415 -26.89 -42.31 -1.35
CA ALA A 415 -26.38 -43.13 -2.44
C ALA A 415 -25.64 -44.38 -1.93
N LYS A 416 -25.61 -45.42 -2.77
CA LYS A 416 -24.80 -46.63 -2.51
C LYS A 416 -23.30 -46.31 -2.43
N ARG A 417 -22.86 -45.28 -3.16
CA ARG A 417 -21.48 -44.76 -3.17
C ARG A 417 -21.52 -43.29 -2.75
N PRO A 418 -21.46 -43.00 -1.43
CA PRO A 418 -21.69 -41.66 -0.92
C PRO A 418 -20.60 -40.65 -1.30
N ASP A 419 -19.45 -41.14 -1.74
CA ASP A 419 -18.24 -40.42 -2.13
C ASP A 419 -18.10 -40.26 -3.65
N VAL A 420 -19.13 -40.61 -4.43
CA VAL A 420 -19.10 -40.54 -5.90
C VAL A 420 -20.10 -39.49 -6.40
N ILE A 421 -19.60 -38.60 -7.27
CA ILE A 421 -20.42 -37.68 -8.06
C ILE A 421 -20.48 -38.24 -9.48
N GLU A 422 -21.66 -38.60 -9.95
CA GLU A 422 -21.91 -39.05 -11.32
C GLU A 422 -22.59 -37.93 -12.12
N VAL A 423 -22.12 -37.62 -13.32
CA VAL A 423 -22.65 -36.55 -14.19
C VAL A 423 -22.62 -36.98 -15.64
N ASN A 424 -23.42 -36.33 -16.47
CA ASN A 424 -23.41 -36.52 -17.92
C ASN A 424 -22.46 -35.52 -18.60
N GLU A 425 -22.01 -35.88 -19.79
CA GLU A 425 -21.33 -34.94 -20.67
C GLU A 425 -22.22 -33.70 -20.92
N GLY A 426 -21.67 -32.50 -20.68
CA GLY A 426 -22.40 -31.24 -20.84
C GLY A 426 -23.12 -30.74 -19.58
N ASP A 427 -23.08 -31.47 -18.46
CA ASP A 427 -23.60 -30.98 -17.18
C ASP A 427 -22.78 -29.79 -16.65
N HIS A 428 -23.47 -28.79 -16.08
CA HIS A 428 -22.88 -27.71 -15.30
C HIS A 428 -22.95 -28.09 -13.83
N VAL A 429 -21.78 -28.35 -13.23
CA VAL A 429 -21.65 -28.89 -11.88
C VAL A 429 -21.17 -27.82 -10.92
N THR A 430 -21.95 -27.55 -9.87
CA THR A 430 -21.55 -26.71 -8.73
C THR A 430 -21.31 -27.61 -7.53
N ILE A 431 -20.16 -27.48 -6.86
CA ILE A 431 -19.84 -28.24 -5.65
C ILE A 431 -19.73 -27.27 -4.47
N HIS A 432 -20.63 -27.42 -3.50
CA HIS A 432 -20.58 -26.76 -2.21
C HIS A 432 -20.00 -27.76 -1.21
N LEU A 433 -18.82 -27.48 -0.67
CA LEU A 433 -18.12 -28.41 0.22
C LEU A 433 -17.89 -27.75 1.58
N THR A 434 -18.36 -28.39 2.65
CA THR A 434 -18.21 -27.92 4.03
C THR A 434 -17.25 -28.84 4.78
N ASN A 435 -16.18 -28.29 5.36
CA ASN A 435 -15.37 -29.01 6.34
C ASN A 435 -16.15 -29.07 7.67
N ILE A 436 -16.23 -30.25 8.27
CA ILE A 436 -16.91 -30.44 9.57
C ILE A 436 -15.97 -30.94 10.66
N ASP A 437 -14.66 -30.95 10.40
CA ASP A 437 -13.67 -31.18 11.45
C ASP A 437 -13.64 -29.97 12.41
N PHE A 438 -13.52 -30.24 13.71
CA PHE A 438 -13.58 -29.21 14.76
C PHE A 438 -12.21 -28.84 15.34
N ASP A 439 -11.15 -29.47 14.85
CA ASP A 439 -9.78 -29.27 15.35
C ASP A 439 -8.99 -28.37 14.40
N GLU A 440 -8.04 -27.65 14.96
CA GLU A 440 -7.19 -26.74 14.18
C GLU A 440 -6.30 -27.53 13.20
N ASP A 441 -5.93 -26.88 12.08
CA ASP A 441 -5.01 -27.44 11.08
C ASP A 441 -5.49 -28.73 10.37
N ILE A 442 -6.77 -29.10 10.49
CA ILE A 442 -7.38 -30.17 9.67
C ILE A 442 -7.98 -29.56 8.39
N THR A 443 -7.12 -29.00 7.55
CA THR A 443 -7.50 -28.46 6.24
C THR A 443 -7.59 -29.57 5.20
N HIS A 444 -8.65 -29.54 4.37
CA HIS A 444 -8.78 -30.44 3.22
C HIS A 444 -8.47 -29.72 1.91
N GLY A 445 -8.07 -30.49 0.90
CA GLY A 445 -8.03 -30.04 -0.49
C GLY A 445 -9.06 -30.79 -1.31
N PHE A 446 -9.74 -30.10 -2.22
CA PHE A 446 -10.58 -30.73 -3.24
C PHE A 446 -10.06 -30.34 -4.61
N ALA A 447 -9.82 -31.33 -5.48
CA ALA A 447 -9.33 -31.11 -6.84
C ALA A 447 -9.95 -32.08 -7.82
N ILE A 448 -10.12 -31.62 -9.06
CA ILE A 448 -10.56 -32.45 -10.18
C ILE A 448 -9.36 -32.69 -11.09
N ASN A 449 -8.87 -33.92 -11.10
CA ASN A 449 -7.73 -34.33 -11.92
C ASN A 449 -7.96 -33.96 -13.39
N SER A 450 -6.95 -33.37 -14.02
CA SER A 450 -6.97 -32.92 -15.44
C SER A 450 -7.86 -31.72 -15.78
N TYR A 451 -8.55 -31.10 -14.81
CA TYR A 451 -9.39 -29.91 -15.06
C TYR A 451 -8.75 -28.59 -14.61
N ASN A 452 -7.64 -28.66 -13.87
CA ASN A 452 -7.04 -27.49 -13.20
C ASN A 452 -8.04 -26.72 -12.31
N LEU A 453 -8.94 -27.47 -11.66
CA LEU A 453 -9.87 -26.96 -10.66
C LEU A 453 -9.47 -27.54 -9.32
N ASN A 454 -9.06 -26.69 -8.39
CA ASN A 454 -8.69 -27.07 -7.04
C ASN A 454 -9.09 -25.96 -6.05
N MET A 455 -9.35 -26.34 -4.81
CA MET A 455 -9.69 -25.43 -3.72
C MET A 455 -9.23 -25.97 -2.37
N GLU A 456 -8.90 -25.05 -1.46
CA GLU A 456 -8.69 -25.31 -0.05
C GLU A 456 -10.04 -25.30 0.70
N VAL A 457 -10.22 -26.19 1.67
CA VAL A 457 -11.41 -26.26 2.51
C VAL A 457 -10.96 -26.30 3.98
N GLN A 458 -10.89 -25.11 4.58
CA GLN A 458 -10.44 -24.89 5.96
C GLN A 458 -11.47 -25.37 6.99
N PRO A 459 -11.05 -25.77 8.20
CA PRO A 459 -11.94 -26.24 9.27
C PRO A 459 -12.83 -25.13 9.83
#